data_AF-X7Z447-F1
#
_entry.id   AF-X7Z447-F1
#
_cell.length_a   1.000
_cell.length_b   1.000
_cell.length_c   1.000
_cell.angle_alpha   90.00
_cell.angle_beta   90.00
_cell.angle_gamma   90.00
#
_symmetry.space_group_name_H-M   'P 1'
#
loop_
_entity.id
_entity.type
_entity.pdbx_description
1 polymer ?
#
loop_
_entity_poly.entity_id
_entity_poly.type
_entity_poly.pdbx_seq_one_letter_code
_entity_poly.pdbx_strand_id
1 'polypeptide(L)' 'MDADNSDSEVNVQTAERIADAPLPTGAKLRMRQNLLVQFWRFARINLKMMRIIFSGHD' A
#
# COMPACT_ATOMS: atom_id res chain seq x y z
N MET A 1 -30.51 29.30 2.95
CA MET A 1 -29.04 29.17 2.86
C MET A 1 -28.68 27.91 3.64
N ASP A 2 -28.99 26.74 3.08
CA ASP A 2 -29.09 25.48 3.84
C ASP A 2 -28.19 24.37 3.27
N ALA A 3 -27.52 24.64 2.15
CA ALA A 3 -26.61 23.70 1.49
C ALA A 3 -25.28 23.52 2.25
N ASP A 4 -24.76 24.59 2.85
CA ASP A 4 -23.47 24.61 3.57
C ASP A 4 -23.45 23.72 4.83
N ASN A 5 -24.59 23.63 5.52
CA ASN A 5 -24.75 22.77 6.69
C ASN A 5 -24.79 21.29 6.31
N SER A 6 -25.39 20.97 5.16
CA SER A 6 -25.50 19.59 4.67
C SER A 6 -24.13 19.02 4.26
N ASP A 7 -23.28 19.83 3.62
CA ASP A 7 -21.92 19.41 3.24
C ASP A 7 -21.03 19.19 4.47
N SER A 8 -21.23 20.00 5.50
CA SER A 8 -20.53 19.85 6.78
C SER A 8 -20.95 18.57 7.51
N GLU A 9 -22.23 18.23 7.54
CA GLU A 9 -22.74 17.01 8.19
C GLU A 9 -22.26 15.74 7.48
N VAL A 10 -22.25 15.74 6.14
CA VAL A 10 -21.71 14.64 5.32
C VAL A 10 -20.20 14.47 5.54
N ASN A 11 -19.45 15.57 5.69
CA ASN A 11 -18.03 15.54 5.99
C ASN A 11 -17.75 14.95 7.39
N VAL A 12 -18.55 15.31 8.40
CA VAL A 12 -18.42 14.74 9.76
C VAL A 12 -18.67 13.23 9.75
N GLN A 13 -19.75 12.77 9.12
CA GLN A 13 -20.05 11.34 9.01
C GLN A 13 -18.97 10.56 8.23
N THR A 14 -18.39 11.19 7.21
CA THR A 14 -17.28 10.61 6.45
C THR A 14 -16.00 10.54 7.27
N ALA A 15 -15.69 11.57 8.06
CA ALA A 15 -14.55 11.59 8.98
C ALA A 15 -14.66 10.50 10.07
N GLU A 16 -15.85 10.28 10.61
CA GLU A 16 -16.12 9.18 11.57
C GLU A 16 -15.88 7.81 10.94
N ARG A 17 -16.32 7.60 9.69
CA ARG A 17 -16.06 6.36 8.93
C ARG A 17 -14.57 6.14 8.60
N ILE A 18 -13.81 7.21 8.39
CA ILE A 18 -12.36 7.14 8.15
C ILE A 18 -11.61 6.82 9.44
N ALA A 19 -12.06 7.36 10.58
CA ALA A 19 -11.48 7.07 11.89
C ALA A 19 -11.65 5.60 12.31
N ASP A 20 -12.74 4.96 11.85
CA ASP A 20 -13.05 3.56 12.13
C ASP A 20 -12.34 2.58 11.18
N ALA A 21 -11.70 3.09 10.13
CA ALA A 21 -10.81 2.27 9.32
C ALA A 21 -9.64 1.82 10.21
N PRO A 22 -9.36 0.51 10.32
CA PRO A 22 -8.25 0.03 11.13
C PRO A 22 -6.98 0.69 10.64
N LEU A 23 -6.43 1.59 11.46
CA LEU A 23 -5.18 2.31 11.16
C LEU A 23 -4.16 1.28 10.70
N PRO A 24 -3.42 1.53 9.60
CA PRO A 24 -2.41 0.60 9.11
C PRO A 24 -1.46 0.33 10.27
N THR A 25 -1.62 -0.85 10.88
CA THR A 25 -0.91 -1.25 12.09
C THR A 25 0.57 -1.01 11.85
N GLY A 26 1.31 -0.40 12.78
CA GLY A 26 2.71 -0.04 12.56
C GLY A 26 3.59 -1.18 12.01
N ALA A 27 3.18 -2.44 12.25
CA ALA A 27 3.71 -3.63 11.61
C ALA A 27 3.64 -3.62 10.05
N LYS A 28 2.50 -3.26 9.44
CA LYS A 28 2.33 -3.13 7.98
C LYS A 28 3.17 -1.97 7.42
N LEU A 29 3.31 -0.88 8.18
CA LEU A 29 4.15 0.26 7.78
C LEU A 29 5.65 -0.12 7.80
N ARG A 30 6.12 -0.77 8.87
CA ARG A 30 7.50 -1.26 8.99
C ARG A 30 7.85 -2.28 7.91
N MET A 31 6.91 -3.17 7.57
CA MET A 31 7.13 -4.15 6.50
C MET A 31 7.25 -3.50 5.11
N ARG A 32 6.53 -2.40 4.87
CA ARG A 32 6.64 -1.61 3.62
C ARG A 32 7.90 -0.75 3.58
N GLN A 33 8.36 -0.22 4.71
CA GLN A 33 9.56 0.64 4.78
C GLN A 33 10.88 -0.14 4.83
N ASN A 34 10.85 -1.46 4.99
CA ASN A 34 12.07 -2.24 5.11
C ASN A 34 12.79 -2.39 3.75
N LEU A 35 13.82 -1.56 3.53
CA LEU A 35 14.62 -1.55 2.30
C LEU A 35 15.25 -2.91 1.98
N LEU A 36 15.61 -3.69 2.99
CA LEU A 36 16.13 -5.05 2.81
C LEU A 36 15.09 -5.99 2.16
N VAL A 37 13.83 -5.88 2.57
CA VAL A 37 12.73 -6.68 2.01
C VAL A 37 12.42 -6.22 0.59
N GLN A 38 12.47 -4.91 0.32
CA GLN A 38 12.30 -4.38 -1.04
C GLN A 38 13.44 -4.84 -1.97
N PHE A 39 14.69 -4.75 -1.50
CA PHE A 39 15.87 -5.19 -2.25
C PHE A 39 15.81 -6.69 -2.55
N TRP A 40 15.45 -7.52 -1.55
CA TRP A 40 15.28 -8.96 -1.76
C TRP A 40 14.22 -9.28 -2.80
N ARG A 41 13.05 -8.61 -2.75
CA ARG A 41 11.99 -8.78 -3.76
C ARG A 41 12.48 -8.38 -5.15
N PHE A 42 13.20 -7.26 -5.26
CA PHE A 42 13.80 -6.81 -6.51
C PHE A 42 14.80 -7.85 -7.05
N ALA A 43 15.75 -8.29 -6.24
CA ALA A 43 16.75 -9.28 -6.61
C ALA A 43 16.10 -10.59 -7.07
N ARG A 44 15.09 -11.10 -6.34
CA ARG A 44 14.38 -12.34 -6.69
C ARG A 44 13.68 -12.26 -8.04
N ILE A 45 13.05 -11.13 -8.35
CA ILE A 45 12.35 -10.93 -9.63
C ILE A 45 13.36 -10.87 -10.78
N ASN A 46 14.41 -10.08 -10.64
CA ASN A 46 15.47 -9.96 -11.65
C ASN A 46 16.18 -11.30 -11.88
N LEU A 47 16.46 -12.05 -10.82
CA LEU A 47 17.08 -13.37 -10.92
C LEU A 47 16.17 -14.41 -11.60
N LYS A 48 14.85 -14.34 -11.36
CA LYS A 48 13.88 -15.20 -12.06
C LYS A 48 13.86 -14.90 -13.56
N MET A 49 13.88 -13.63 -13.96
CA MET A 49 13.95 -13.24 -15.36
C MET A 49 15.25 -13.69 -16.01
N MET A 50 16.39 -13.43 -15.37
CA MET A 50 17.70 -13.93 -15.80
C MET A 50 17.67 -15.45 -15.99
N ARG A 51 17.17 -16.21 -15.02
CA ARG A 51 17.08 -17.68 -15.10
C ARG A 51 16.23 -18.15 -16.29
N ILE A 52 15.13 -17.48 -16.61
CA ILE A 52 14.31 -17.83 -17.79
C ILE A 52 15.09 -17.55 -19.08
N ILE A 53 15.80 -16.42 -19.15
CA ILE A 53 16.62 -16.04 -20.32
C ILE A 53 17.77 -17.04 -20.51
N PHE A 54 18.48 -17.38 -19.44
CA PHE A 54 19.57 -18.36 -19.48
C PHE A 54 19.08 -19.78 -19.78
N SER A 55 17.92 -20.17 -19.26
CA SER A 55 17.33 -21.50 -19.51
C SER A 55 16.68 -21.63 -20.88
N GLY A 56 16.44 -20.53 -21.60
CA GLY A 56 15.95 -20.54 -22.97
C GLY A 56 17.06 -20.44 -24.03
N HIS A 57 18.32 -20.37 -23.60
CA HIS A 57 19.50 -20.36 -24.47
C HIS A 57 20.23 -21.72 -24.39
N ASP A 58 19.45 -22.80 -24.47
CA ASP A 58 19.89 -24.20 -24.69
C ASP A 58 18.86 -24.87 -25.60
#